data_AF-A0A0L7K8S5-F1
#
_entry.id   AF-A0A0L7K8S5-F1
#
_cell.length_a   1.000
_cell.length_b   1.000
_cell.length_c   1.000
_cell.angle_alpha   90.00
_cell.angle_beta   90.00
_cell.angle_gamma   90.00
#
_symmetry.space_group_name_H-M   'P 1'
#
loop_
_entity.id
_entity.type
_entity.pdbx_description
1 polymer ?
#
loop_
_entity_poly.entity_id
_entity_poly.type
_entity_poly.pdbx_seq_one_letter_code
_entity_poly.pdbx_strand_id
1 'polypeptide(L)'
;MTNAGTTDLSWLPSDADEQLALGFKIVTNAYKTRVTSQEAEIRSLKGQLTEKQEQLSSIQKKYSNLEVQLIESTQRGNQLADENKQLITTIKKLNRDIDRLENLKKAVLNSIQEEHDVEDAHKYYSADDLLQTTAPRTMLEMNGNEDSCQSIINKIVNSDTHNIINGSFNSPYIGNVPLGEKNTDGRAFFRNARSRLSYEQFNQFLSNIKKLNNHQQKREETLKKAQAIFGEANLDLYEEFKVLISKHS
;
A
#
# COMPACT_ATOMS: atom_id res chain seq x y z
N MET A 1 -14.75 53.27 67.15
CA MET A 1 -13.45 53.70 67.72
C MET A 1 -12.35 53.06 66.90
N THR A 2 -11.46 53.89 66.37
CA THR A 2 -10.50 53.61 65.31
C THR A 2 -9.35 52.72 65.79
N ASN A 3 -9.23 51.53 65.23
CA ASN A 3 -8.06 50.67 65.41
C ASN A 3 -6.91 51.23 64.55
N ALA A 4 -6.19 52.23 65.08
CA ALA A 4 -4.94 52.69 64.49
C ALA A 4 -3.86 51.66 64.88
N GLY A 5 -3.59 50.72 63.97
CA GLY A 5 -2.41 49.87 64.08
C GLY A 5 -1.17 50.77 64.04
N THR A 6 -0.62 51.07 65.21
CA THR A 6 0.63 51.82 65.34
C THR A 6 1.73 50.98 64.69
N THR A 7 2.21 51.39 63.53
CA THR A 7 3.41 50.82 62.92
C THR A 7 4.56 50.96 63.90
N ASP A 8 5.01 49.83 64.45
CA ASP A 8 6.18 49.77 65.32
C ASP A 8 7.43 50.12 64.49
N LEU A 9 7.98 51.31 64.75
CA LEU A 9 9.14 51.87 64.08
C LEU A 9 10.41 51.75 64.95
N SER A 10 10.40 50.89 65.97
CA SER A 10 11.55 50.67 66.85
C SER A 10 12.80 50.15 66.12
N TRP A 11 12.66 49.63 64.89
CA TRP A 11 13.75 49.20 64.02
C TRP A 11 14.41 50.33 63.23
N LEU A 12 13.79 51.52 63.20
CA LEU A 12 14.26 52.67 62.43
C LEU A 12 15.30 53.45 63.26
N PRO A 13 16.46 53.81 62.69
CA PRO A 13 17.45 54.64 63.39
C PRO A 13 16.85 55.96 63.88
N SER A 14 17.29 56.47 65.03
CA SER A 14 16.76 57.74 65.58
C SER A 14 17.28 58.97 64.83
N ASP A 15 18.44 58.87 64.19
CA ASP A 15 19.07 59.95 63.43
C ASP A 15 18.54 60.03 61.98
N ALA A 16 18.22 61.24 61.51
CA ALA A 16 17.58 61.44 60.22
C ALA A 16 18.50 61.09 59.02
N ASP A 17 19.80 61.32 59.14
CA ASP A 17 20.76 60.99 58.08
C ASP A 17 20.95 59.47 58.00
N GLU A 18 20.92 58.76 59.15
CA GLU A 18 20.93 57.30 59.19
C GLU A 18 19.66 56.67 58.60
N GLN A 19 18.49 57.25 58.82
CA GLN A 19 17.23 56.82 58.19
C GLN A 19 17.29 56.95 56.67
N LEU A 20 17.81 58.06 56.16
CA LEU A 20 17.98 58.30 54.74
C LEU A 20 18.95 57.28 54.12
N ALA A 21 20.08 57.01 54.79
CA ALA A 21 21.03 55.99 54.36
C ALA A 21 20.40 54.59 54.31
N LEU A 22 19.57 54.23 55.30
CA LEU A 22 18.83 52.98 55.32
C LEU A 22 17.83 52.90 54.16
N GLY A 23 17.10 53.99 53.89
CA GLY A 23 16.20 54.10 52.73
C GLY A 23 16.93 53.86 51.41
N PHE A 24 18.08 54.51 51.20
CA PHE A 24 18.91 54.25 50.03
C PHE A 24 19.36 52.80 49.93
N LYS A 25 19.75 52.17 51.05
CA LYS A 25 20.16 50.76 51.07
C LYS A 25 19.02 49.82 50.71
N ILE A 26 17.81 50.05 51.24
CA ILE A 26 16.61 49.26 50.93
C ILE A 26 16.28 49.36 49.44
N VAL A 27 16.20 50.58 48.91
CA VAL A 27 15.90 50.82 47.49
C VAL A 27 16.98 50.20 46.59
N THR A 28 18.26 50.38 46.95
CA THR A 28 19.39 49.79 46.22
C THR A 28 19.32 48.27 46.21
N ASN A 29 19.01 47.64 47.34
CA ASN A 29 18.87 46.20 47.43
C ASN A 29 17.68 45.69 46.61
N ALA A 30 16.53 46.36 46.70
CA ALA A 30 15.35 46.03 45.90
C ALA A 30 15.66 46.10 44.39
N TYR A 31 16.37 47.14 43.95
CA TYR A 31 16.80 47.29 42.57
C TYR A 31 17.77 46.16 42.16
N LYS A 32 18.78 45.87 42.99
CA LYS A 32 19.74 44.77 42.74
C LYS A 32 19.03 43.42 42.60
N THR A 33 18.12 43.09 43.52
CA THR A 33 17.35 41.83 43.45
C THR A 33 16.53 41.75 42.16
N ARG A 34 15.89 42.86 41.75
CA ARG A 34 15.12 42.90 40.50
C ARG A 34 16.01 42.68 39.28
N VAL A 35 17.16 43.36 39.22
CA VAL A 35 18.16 43.18 38.14
C VAL A 35 18.63 41.73 38.08
N THR A 36 19.05 41.15 39.20
CA THR A 36 19.51 39.75 39.24
C THR A 36 18.42 38.77 38.80
N SER A 37 17.16 39.00 39.20
CA SER A 37 16.02 38.19 38.75
C SER A 37 15.82 38.26 37.25
N GLN A 38 15.84 39.47 36.67
CA GLN A 38 15.69 39.66 35.23
C GLN A 38 16.87 39.08 34.44
N GLU A 39 18.10 39.21 34.95
CA GLU A 39 19.28 38.58 34.36
C GLU A 39 19.21 37.06 34.39
N ALA A 40 18.65 36.46 35.44
CA ALA A 40 18.39 35.02 35.51
C ALA A 40 17.33 34.58 34.49
N GLU A 41 16.25 35.35 34.35
CA GLU A 41 15.20 35.10 33.37
C GLU A 41 15.75 35.18 31.93
N ILE A 42 16.53 36.23 31.61
CA ILE A 42 17.19 36.37 30.31
C ILE A 42 18.09 35.17 30.01
N ARG A 43 18.87 34.69 31.00
CA ARG A 43 19.71 33.49 30.83
C ARG A 43 18.86 32.24 30.56
N SER A 44 17.75 32.07 31.28
CA SER A 44 16.84 30.95 31.06
C SER A 44 16.21 30.98 29.67
N LEU A 45 15.70 32.14 29.25
CA LEU A 45 15.09 32.32 27.92
C LEU A 45 16.09 32.08 26.79
N LYS A 46 17.34 32.54 26.94
CA LYS A 46 18.42 32.24 25.99
C LYS A 46 18.70 30.74 25.89
N GLY A 47 18.71 30.03 27.03
CA GLY A 47 18.84 28.58 27.05
C GLY A 47 17.71 27.86 26.29
N GLN A 48 16.46 28.25 26.54
CA GLN A 48 15.30 27.71 25.82
C GLN A 48 15.37 27.99 24.32
N LEU A 49 15.82 29.19 23.92
CA LEU A 49 16.01 29.52 22.50
C LEU A 49 17.04 28.58 21.84
N THR A 50 18.17 28.33 22.50
CA THR A 50 19.20 27.42 21.97
C THR A 50 18.69 25.98 21.84
N GLU A 51 17.93 25.48 22.82
CA GLU A 51 17.34 24.15 22.77
C GLU A 51 16.34 24.03 21.60
N LYS A 52 15.48 25.03 21.42
CA LYS A 52 14.54 25.08 20.28
C LYS A 52 15.25 25.14 18.94
N GLN A 53 16.36 25.86 18.85
CA GLN A 53 17.17 25.92 17.63
C GLN A 53 17.84 24.58 17.31
N GLU A 54 18.28 23.83 18.32
CA GLU A 54 18.80 22.47 18.14
C GLU A 54 17.71 21.48 17.72
N GLN A 55 16.52 21.54 18.35
CA GLN A 55 15.36 20.75 17.95
C GLN A 55 14.97 21.02 16.49
N LEU A 56 14.95 22.29 16.07
CA LEU A 56 14.67 22.67 14.68
C LEU A 56 15.71 22.09 13.71
N SER A 57 17.00 22.20 14.03
CA SER A 57 18.08 21.62 13.22
C SER A 57 17.95 20.10 13.08
N SER A 58 17.62 19.41 14.17
CA SER A 58 17.41 17.95 14.17
C SER A 58 16.22 17.54 13.28
N ILE A 59 15.09 18.24 13.41
CA ILE A 59 13.91 17.98 12.59
C ILE A 59 14.19 18.29 11.11
N GLN A 60 14.87 19.39 10.81
CA GLN A 60 15.25 19.75 9.45
C GLN A 60 16.13 18.66 8.80
N LYS A 61 17.12 18.12 9.54
CA LYS A 61 17.94 16.98 9.06
C LYS A 61 17.10 15.74 8.78
N LYS A 62 16.15 15.40 9.67
CA LYS A 62 15.24 14.26 9.47
C LYS A 62 14.36 14.47 8.23
N TYR A 63 13.85 15.68 8.04
CA TYR A 63 13.04 16.05 6.89
C TYR A 63 13.83 15.87 5.58
N SER A 64 15.04 16.45 5.50
CA SER A 64 15.89 16.29 4.31
C SER A 64 16.27 14.83 4.05
N ASN A 65 16.49 14.02 5.09
CA ASN A 65 16.77 12.59 4.92
C ASN A 65 15.55 11.83 4.35
N LEU A 66 14.35 12.10 4.87
CA LEU A 66 13.11 11.50 4.37
C LEU A 66 12.81 11.92 2.93
N GLU A 67 13.08 13.17 2.58
CA GLU A 67 12.94 13.69 1.22
C GLU A 67 13.84 12.91 0.24
N VAL A 68 15.11 12.68 0.60
CA VAL A 68 16.03 11.86 -0.21
C VAL A 68 15.52 10.42 -0.34
N GLN A 69 15.10 9.77 0.75
CA GLN A 69 14.56 8.41 0.70
C GLN A 69 13.31 8.30 -0.18
N LEU A 70 12.44 9.31 -0.16
CA LEU A 70 11.26 9.36 -1.00
C LEU A 70 11.64 9.44 -2.48
N ILE A 71 12.61 10.28 -2.83
CA ILE A 71 13.13 10.42 -4.20
C ILE A 71 13.73 9.09 -4.67
N GLU A 72 14.61 8.48 -3.87
CA GLU A 72 15.24 7.19 -4.20
C GLU A 72 14.20 6.07 -4.37
N SER A 73 13.22 5.98 -3.46
CA SER A 73 12.15 4.99 -3.53
C SER A 73 11.28 5.19 -4.78
N THR A 74 11.00 6.44 -5.14
CA THR A 74 10.24 6.77 -6.35
C THR A 74 11.01 6.39 -7.61
N GLN A 75 12.31 6.72 -7.66
CA GLN A 75 13.18 6.36 -8.78
C GLN A 75 13.27 4.85 -8.95
N ARG A 76 13.44 4.09 -7.85
CA ARG A 76 13.44 2.62 -7.89
C ARG A 76 12.11 2.05 -8.36
N GLY A 77 10.99 2.64 -7.93
CA GLY A 77 9.66 2.25 -8.40
C GLY A 77 9.50 2.42 -9.92
N ASN A 78 9.98 3.54 -10.47
CA ASN A 78 9.94 3.79 -11.91
C ASN A 78 10.82 2.80 -12.70
N GLN A 79 12.03 2.49 -12.21
CA GLN A 79 12.91 1.49 -12.83
C GLN A 79 12.24 0.11 -12.91
N LEU A 80 11.64 -0.35 -11.81
CA LEU A 80 10.91 -1.63 -11.79
C LEU A 80 9.69 -1.61 -12.73
N ALA A 81 9.01 -0.47 -12.88
CA ALA A 81 7.90 -0.33 -13.81
C ALA A 81 8.37 -0.46 -15.27
N ASP A 82 9.50 0.14 -15.61
CA ASP A 82 10.10 0.04 -16.95
C ASP A 82 10.59 -1.37 -17.24
N GLU A 83 11.27 -2.02 -16.30
CA GLU A 83 11.69 -3.42 -16.40
C GLU A 83 10.48 -4.35 -16.60
N ASN A 84 9.41 -4.16 -15.82
CA ASN A 84 8.18 -4.93 -15.98
C ASN A 84 7.56 -4.72 -17.37
N LYS A 85 7.55 -3.50 -17.89
CA LYS A 85 7.06 -3.21 -19.24
C LYS A 85 7.89 -3.92 -20.31
N GLN A 86 9.21 -3.94 -20.14
CA GLN A 86 10.12 -4.66 -21.03
C GLN A 86 9.88 -6.18 -20.98
N LEU A 87 9.76 -6.75 -19.77
CA LEU A 87 9.46 -8.17 -19.58
C LEU A 87 8.11 -8.56 -20.22
N ILE A 88 7.07 -7.75 -20.02
CA ILE A 88 5.77 -7.97 -20.67
C ILE A 88 5.90 -7.96 -22.19
N THR A 89 6.71 -7.04 -22.73
CA THR A 89 6.97 -6.96 -24.19
C THR A 89 7.67 -8.22 -24.69
N THR A 90 8.67 -8.71 -23.95
CA THR A 90 9.37 -9.96 -24.26
C THR A 90 8.45 -11.18 -24.18
N ILE A 91 7.61 -11.29 -23.14
CA ILE A 91 6.62 -12.37 -23.01
C ILE A 91 5.66 -12.36 -24.21
N LYS A 92 5.14 -11.20 -24.60
CA LYS A 92 4.27 -11.07 -25.77
C LYS A 92 4.97 -11.51 -27.07
N LYS A 93 6.26 -11.21 -27.22
CA LYS A 93 7.04 -11.65 -28.37
C LYS A 93 7.20 -13.17 -28.38
N LEU A 94 7.62 -13.76 -27.26
CA LEU A 94 7.80 -15.20 -27.12
C LEU A 94 6.49 -15.98 -27.36
N ASN A 95 5.35 -15.50 -26.85
CA ASN A 95 4.06 -16.13 -27.11
C ASN A 95 3.72 -16.15 -28.61
N ARG A 96 3.97 -15.05 -29.34
CA ARG A 96 3.78 -15.03 -30.80
C ARG A 96 4.70 -16.00 -31.53
N ASP A 97 5.94 -16.15 -31.05
CA ASP A 97 6.89 -17.09 -31.63
C ASP A 97 6.47 -18.55 -31.34
N ILE A 98 5.93 -18.83 -30.16
CA ILE A 98 5.32 -20.13 -29.82
C ILE A 98 4.13 -20.42 -30.74
N ASP A 99 3.20 -19.47 -30.92
CA ASP A 99 2.05 -19.65 -31.81
C ASP A 99 2.48 -19.95 -33.26
N ARG A 100 3.54 -19.30 -33.73
CA ARG A 100 4.13 -19.56 -35.06
C ARG A 100 4.71 -20.97 -35.15
N LEU A 101 5.43 -21.41 -34.12
CA LEU A 101 6.00 -22.77 -34.08
C LEU A 101 4.92 -23.85 -33.99
N GLU A 102 3.86 -23.63 -33.21
CA GLU A 102 2.68 -24.50 -33.14
C GLU A 102 1.98 -24.61 -34.50
N ASN A 103 1.81 -23.49 -35.21
CA ASN A 103 1.22 -23.50 -36.55
C ASN A 103 2.12 -24.21 -37.57
N LEU A 104 3.43 -24.00 -37.51
CA LEU A 104 4.38 -24.70 -38.39
C LEU A 104 4.39 -26.20 -38.12
N LYS A 105 4.37 -26.61 -36.84
CA LYS A 105 4.23 -28.02 -36.44
C LYS A 105 2.95 -28.64 -37.01
N LYS A 106 1.81 -27.95 -36.91
CA LYS A 106 0.54 -28.42 -37.48
C LYS A 106 0.61 -28.56 -39.00
N ALA A 107 1.17 -27.57 -39.70
CA ALA A 107 1.33 -27.61 -41.15
C ALA A 107 2.24 -28.77 -41.59
N VAL A 108 3.34 -29.00 -40.89
CA VAL A 108 4.25 -30.13 -41.16
C VAL A 108 3.56 -31.47 -40.91
N LEU A 109 2.85 -31.64 -39.79
CA LEU A 109 2.12 -32.86 -39.51
C LEU A 109 1.02 -33.14 -40.54
N ASN A 110 0.26 -32.11 -40.94
CA ASN A 110 -0.76 -32.26 -41.98
C ASN A 110 -0.16 -32.65 -43.33
N SER A 111 0.97 -32.04 -43.73
CA SER A 111 1.65 -32.39 -44.98
C SER A 111 2.17 -33.83 -44.99
N ILE A 112 2.69 -34.32 -43.87
CA ILE A 112 3.12 -35.73 -43.74
C ILE A 112 1.91 -36.67 -43.80
N GLN A 113 0.79 -36.28 -43.19
CA GLN A 113 -0.44 -37.07 -43.21
C GLN A 113 -1.07 -37.11 -44.61
N GLU A 114 -1.12 -35.98 -45.32
CA GLU A 114 -1.61 -35.91 -46.71
C GLU A 114 -0.76 -36.76 -47.66
N GLU A 115 0.58 -36.79 -47.51
CA GLU A 115 1.45 -37.63 -48.35
C GLU A 115 1.19 -39.14 -48.12
N HIS A 116 0.86 -39.53 -46.88
CA HIS A 116 0.49 -40.92 -46.53
C HIS A 116 -0.94 -41.28 -46.99
N ASP A 117 -1.90 -40.36 -46.90
CA ASP A 117 -3.28 -40.61 -47.34
C ASP A 117 -3.41 -40.64 -48.88
N VAL A 118 -2.51 -39.98 -49.62
CA VAL A 118 -2.48 -40.05 -51.10
C VAL A 118 -2.01 -41.43 -51.58
N GLU A 119 -1.06 -42.09 -50.91
CA GLU A 119 -0.65 -43.46 -51.26
C GLU A 119 -1.77 -44.50 -50.99
N ASP A 120 -2.59 -44.32 -49.95
CA ASP A 120 -3.74 -45.21 -49.67
C ASP A 120 -4.99 -44.85 -50.51
N ALA A 121 -5.18 -43.58 -50.87
CA ALA A 121 -6.30 -43.11 -51.70
C ALA A 121 -6.18 -43.49 -53.18
N HIS A 122 -4.98 -43.85 -53.67
CA HIS A 122 -4.79 -44.34 -55.04
C HIS A 122 -5.43 -45.72 -55.30
N LYS A 123 -6.06 -46.34 -54.30
CA LYS A 123 -6.75 -47.63 -54.46
C LYS A 123 -8.28 -47.54 -54.57
N TYR A 124 -8.91 -46.37 -54.38
CA TYR A 124 -10.37 -46.32 -54.27
C TYR A 124 -11.02 -44.98 -54.66
N TYR A 125 -10.79 -44.50 -55.89
CA TYR A 125 -11.73 -43.54 -56.49
C TYR A 125 -12.23 -44.08 -57.84
N SER A 126 -13.47 -44.58 -57.81
CA SER A 126 -14.29 -44.81 -59.00
C SER A 126 -14.52 -43.47 -59.70
N ALA A 127 -14.49 -43.48 -61.03
CA ALA A 127 -14.54 -42.30 -61.91
C ALA A 127 -15.81 -41.42 -61.78
N ASP A 128 -16.76 -41.78 -60.91
CA ASP A 128 -18.05 -41.10 -60.76
C ASP A 128 -18.01 -39.82 -59.90
N ASP A 129 -17.04 -39.65 -58.99
CA ASP A 129 -17.03 -38.49 -58.07
C ASP A 129 -16.44 -37.19 -58.68
N LEU A 130 -15.63 -37.32 -59.74
CA LEU A 130 -15.03 -36.17 -60.43
C LEU A 130 -16.04 -35.34 -61.24
N LEU A 131 -17.19 -35.94 -61.58
CA LEU A 131 -18.28 -35.27 -62.30
C LEU A 131 -19.09 -34.31 -61.41
N GLN A 132 -19.01 -34.42 -60.08
CA GLN A 132 -19.77 -33.58 -59.16
C GLN A 132 -19.06 -32.26 -58.79
N THR A 133 -17.72 -32.21 -58.90
CA THR A 133 -16.91 -31.05 -58.49
C THR A 133 -16.64 -30.07 -59.63
N THR A 134 -16.97 -30.44 -60.87
CA THR A 134 -16.73 -29.63 -62.07
C THR A 134 -17.94 -28.82 -62.55
N ALA A 135 -19.10 -28.91 -61.88
CA ALA A 135 -20.27 -28.11 -62.18
C ALA A 135 -20.30 -26.79 -61.37
N PRO A 136 -20.33 -25.61 -62.00
CA PRO A 136 -20.36 -24.33 -61.30
C PRO A 136 -21.71 -24.14 -60.59
N ARG A 137 -21.72 -24.16 -59.24
CA ARG A 137 -22.87 -23.75 -58.42
C ARG A 137 -22.95 -22.22 -58.33
N THR A 138 -23.24 -21.59 -59.46
CA THR A 138 -23.93 -20.29 -59.50
C THR A 138 -25.43 -20.60 -59.47
N MET A 139 -26.23 -19.85 -58.69
CA MET A 139 -27.69 -19.96 -58.51
C MET A 139 -28.20 -20.79 -57.31
N LEU A 140 -27.81 -20.41 -56.10
CA LEU A 140 -28.65 -20.63 -54.90
C LEU A 140 -28.46 -19.48 -53.88
N GLU A 141 -28.37 -18.26 -54.40
CA GLU A 141 -28.76 -17.05 -53.68
C GLU A 141 -30.18 -16.75 -54.11
N MET A 142 -31.15 -16.93 -53.20
CA MET A 142 -32.43 -16.21 -53.10
C MET A 142 -33.33 -16.97 -52.12
N ASN A 143 -33.00 -16.86 -50.83
CA ASN A 143 -33.99 -16.68 -49.77
C ASN A 143 -33.27 -16.15 -48.53
N GLY A 144 -33.54 -14.89 -48.24
CA GLY A 144 -32.78 -14.05 -47.32
C GLY A 144 -32.85 -14.48 -45.86
N ASN A 145 -31.74 -14.21 -45.17
CA ASN A 145 -31.68 -13.66 -43.82
C ASN A 145 -30.26 -13.10 -43.62
N GLU A 146 -30.06 -11.86 -44.08
CA GLU A 146 -28.90 -11.04 -43.76
C GLU A 146 -29.03 -10.54 -42.32
N ASP A 147 -28.51 -11.27 -41.33
CA ASP A 147 -28.52 -10.77 -39.93
C ASP A 147 -27.26 -11.11 -39.12
N SER A 148 -26.23 -11.68 -39.74
CA SER A 148 -25.04 -12.09 -38.96
C SER A 148 -24.03 -10.95 -38.70
N CYS A 149 -24.16 -9.79 -39.34
CA CYS A 149 -23.18 -8.69 -39.23
C CYS A 149 -23.65 -7.50 -38.38
N GLN A 150 -24.95 -7.34 -38.10
CA GLN A 150 -25.46 -6.25 -37.25
C GLN A 150 -25.43 -6.56 -35.74
N SER A 151 -25.44 -7.84 -35.35
CA SER A 151 -25.35 -8.25 -33.94
C SER A 151 -23.97 -7.97 -33.31
N ILE A 152 -22.90 -7.95 -34.12
CA ILE A 152 -21.53 -7.72 -33.66
C ILE A 152 -21.26 -6.22 -33.47
N ILE A 153 -21.83 -5.35 -34.31
CA ILE A 153 -21.62 -3.89 -34.26
C ILE A 153 -22.36 -3.28 -33.06
N ASN A 154 -23.59 -3.75 -32.75
CA ASN A 154 -24.36 -3.25 -31.59
C ASN A 154 -23.77 -3.62 -30.22
N LYS A 155 -22.93 -4.66 -30.14
CA LYS A 155 -22.23 -5.04 -28.90
C LYS A 155 -20.98 -4.20 -28.61
N ILE A 156 -20.44 -3.50 -29.62
CA ILE A 156 -19.23 -2.67 -29.49
C ILE A 156 -19.60 -1.21 -29.15
N VAL A 157 -20.76 -0.73 -29.57
CA VAL A 157 -21.18 0.68 -29.43
C VAL A 157 -21.89 0.98 -28.10
N ASN A 158 -22.47 -0.03 -27.42
CA ASN A 158 -23.30 0.17 -26.22
C ASN A 158 -22.66 -0.25 -24.88
N SER A 159 -21.33 -0.44 -24.81
CA SER A 159 -20.66 -0.59 -23.51
C SER A 159 -20.15 0.77 -23.04
N ASP A 160 -20.93 1.42 -22.17
CA ASP A 160 -20.47 2.56 -21.38
C ASP A 160 -19.15 2.23 -20.69
N THR A 161 -18.10 2.90 -21.13
CA THR A 161 -16.77 2.88 -20.53
C THR A 161 -16.77 3.75 -19.27
N HIS A 162 -17.29 3.21 -18.17
CA HIS A 162 -16.95 3.67 -16.82
C HIS A 162 -16.93 2.48 -15.87
N ASN A 163 -15.80 1.76 -15.81
CA ASN A 163 -15.32 1.01 -14.64
C ASN A 163 -14.00 0.27 -14.92
N ILE A 164 -12.93 1.01 -15.24
CA ILE A 164 -11.56 0.47 -15.26
C ILE A 164 -10.80 1.00 -14.03
N ILE A 165 -11.35 0.78 -12.83
CA ILE A 165 -10.60 0.77 -11.57
C ILE A 165 -11.28 -0.26 -10.65
N ASN A 166 -10.93 -1.54 -10.79
CA ASN A 166 -10.92 -2.58 -9.74
C ASN A 166 -10.91 -3.97 -10.37
N GLY A 167 -9.72 -4.58 -10.44
CA GLY A 167 -9.55 -5.94 -10.96
C GLY A 167 -10.13 -7.00 -10.04
N SER A 168 -11.27 -7.56 -10.44
CA SER A 168 -11.74 -8.88 -10.01
C SER A 168 -11.38 -9.89 -11.11
N PHE A 169 -10.43 -10.77 -10.84
CA PHE A 169 -10.07 -11.87 -11.73
C PHE A 169 -10.98 -13.07 -11.46
N ASN A 170 -11.90 -13.36 -12.39
CA ASN A 170 -12.47 -14.70 -12.55
C ASN A 170 -12.05 -15.22 -13.93
N SER A 171 -11.23 -16.27 -13.93
CA SER A 171 -10.87 -17.04 -15.14
C SER A 171 -11.37 -18.47 -14.95
N PRO A 172 -12.20 -19.01 -15.85
CA PRO A 172 -12.65 -20.40 -15.80
C PRO A 172 -11.79 -21.26 -16.72
N TYR A 173 -10.63 -21.74 -16.26
CA TYR A 173 -9.95 -22.88 -16.88
C TYR A 173 -9.22 -23.71 -15.82
N ILE A 174 -9.71 -24.94 -15.65
CA ILE A 174 -9.14 -26.01 -14.83
C ILE A 174 -7.96 -26.61 -15.59
N GLY A 175 -6.77 -26.55 -14.98
CA GLY A 175 -5.61 -27.32 -15.37
C GLY A 175 -4.86 -27.73 -14.11
N ASN A 176 -4.79 -29.04 -13.87
CA ASN A 176 -4.20 -29.70 -12.70
C ASN A 176 -2.88 -29.08 -12.24
N VAL A 177 -2.86 -28.59 -11.00
CA VAL A 177 -1.63 -28.34 -10.22
C VAL A 177 -1.82 -28.98 -8.83
N PRO A 178 -0.83 -29.70 -8.28
CA PRO A 178 -0.99 -30.44 -7.03
C PRO A 178 -1.34 -29.51 -5.87
N LEU A 179 -2.25 -29.99 -5.04
CA LEU A 179 -2.90 -29.32 -3.92
C LEU A 179 -1.90 -28.84 -2.85
N GLY A 180 -1.33 -27.65 -3.05
CA GLY A 180 -0.74 -26.82 -2.00
C GLY A 180 -1.80 -25.87 -1.47
N GLU A 181 -2.29 -26.15 -0.26
CA GLU A 181 -3.26 -25.45 0.58
C GLU A 181 -3.80 -24.09 0.09
N LYS A 182 -5.13 -24.03 -0.03
CA LYS A 182 -5.91 -22.80 -0.17
C LYS A 182 -5.57 -21.83 0.96
N ASN A 183 -4.69 -20.86 0.69
CA ASN A 183 -4.44 -19.67 1.51
C ASN A 183 -5.62 -18.65 1.43
N THR A 184 -6.86 -19.15 1.37
CA THR A 184 -8.08 -18.36 1.17
C THR A 184 -8.55 -17.65 2.43
N ASP A 185 -7.96 -17.96 3.60
CA ASP A 185 -8.41 -17.41 4.88
C ASP A 185 -7.66 -16.12 5.26
N GLY A 186 -6.32 -16.13 5.23
CA GLY A 186 -5.52 -14.97 5.63
C GLY A 186 -5.80 -13.71 4.80
N ARG A 187 -5.97 -13.86 3.48
CA ARG A 187 -6.24 -12.71 2.60
C ARG A 187 -7.62 -12.09 2.84
N ALA A 188 -8.62 -12.90 3.21
CA ALA A 188 -9.96 -12.43 3.55
C ALA A 188 -9.95 -11.73 4.91
N PHE A 189 -9.28 -12.32 5.91
CA PHE A 189 -9.08 -11.74 7.23
C PHE A 189 -8.46 -10.33 7.16
N PHE A 190 -7.35 -10.14 6.44
CA PHE A 190 -6.70 -8.82 6.35
C PHE A 190 -7.58 -7.75 5.70
N ARG A 191 -8.43 -8.15 4.74
CA ARG A 191 -9.40 -7.25 4.11
C ARG A 191 -10.48 -6.84 5.12
N ASN A 192 -11.02 -7.80 5.87
CA ASN A 192 -12.03 -7.57 6.91
C ASN A 192 -11.49 -6.69 8.05
N ALA A 193 -10.28 -7.01 8.54
CA ALA A 193 -9.60 -6.24 9.58
C ALA A 193 -9.35 -4.78 9.16
N ARG A 194 -8.94 -4.55 7.89
CA ARG A 194 -8.74 -3.20 7.36
C ARG A 194 -10.02 -2.37 7.31
N SER A 195 -11.17 -2.99 7.01
CA SER A 195 -12.44 -2.26 6.93
C SER A 195 -13.02 -1.91 8.30
N ARG A 196 -12.64 -2.63 9.36
CA ARG A 196 -13.23 -2.47 10.70
C ARG A 196 -12.36 -1.70 11.68
N LEU A 197 -11.04 -1.74 11.50
CA LEU A 197 -10.10 -1.05 12.38
C LEU A 197 -9.80 0.35 11.88
N SER A 198 -9.51 1.27 12.80
CA SER A 198 -8.98 2.58 12.43
C SER A 198 -7.63 2.43 11.74
N TYR A 199 -7.25 3.44 10.94
CA TYR A 199 -5.95 3.43 10.26
C TYR A 199 -4.77 3.26 11.24
N GLU A 200 -4.88 3.87 12.42
CA GLU A 200 -3.89 3.75 13.49
C GLU A 200 -3.85 2.33 14.08
N GLN A 201 -5.02 1.77 14.44
CA GLN A 201 -5.13 0.40 14.97
C GLN A 201 -4.62 -0.64 13.96
N PHE A 202 -5.00 -0.50 12.70
CA PHE A 202 -4.56 -1.42 11.65
C PHE A 202 -3.04 -1.37 11.43
N ASN A 203 -2.43 -0.18 11.47
CA ASN A 203 -0.97 -0.05 11.36
C ASN A 203 -0.24 -0.60 12.59
N GLN A 204 -0.77 -0.40 13.79
CA GLN A 204 -0.25 -1.02 15.01
C GLN A 204 -0.32 -2.56 14.90
N PHE A 205 -1.40 -3.10 14.35
CA PHE A 205 -1.57 -4.53 14.10
C PHE A 205 -0.55 -5.09 13.10
N LEU A 206 -0.32 -4.40 11.97
CA LEU A 206 0.72 -4.80 11.01
C LEU A 206 2.13 -4.76 11.62
N SER A 207 2.42 -3.76 12.44
CA SER A 207 3.71 -3.67 13.15
C SER A 207 3.90 -4.85 14.11
N ASN A 208 2.84 -5.26 14.80
CA ASN A 208 2.85 -6.42 15.69
C ASN A 208 3.12 -7.73 14.93
N ILE A 209 2.50 -7.93 13.76
CA ILE A 209 2.76 -9.09 12.88
C ILE A 209 4.20 -9.09 12.36
N LYS A 210 4.72 -7.94 11.93
CA LYS A 210 6.11 -7.83 11.45
C LYS A 210 7.12 -8.23 12.52
N LYS A 211 6.89 -7.85 13.78
CA LYS A 211 7.75 -8.24 14.92
C LYS A 211 7.72 -9.75 15.17
N LEU A 212 6.57 -10.40 15.02
CA LEU A 212 6.48 -11.85 15.09
C LEU A 212 7.24 -12.53 13.94
N ASN A 213 7.06 -12.04 12.71
CA ASN A 213 7.72 -12.61 11.52
C ASN A 213 9.25 -12.46 11.57
N ASN A 214 9.76 -11.39 12.18
CA ASN A 214 11.20 -11.18 12.39
C ASN A 214 11.75 -11.92 13.63
N HIS A 215 10.96 -12.82 14.25
CA HIS A 215 11.30 -13.54 15.48
C HIS A 215 11.67 -12.63 16.67
N GLN A 216 11.26 -11.35 16.64
CA GLN A 216 11.54 -10.38 17.70
C GLN A 216 10.54 -10.47 18.85
N GLN A 217 9.44 -11.20 18.67
CA GLN A 217 8.36 -11.31 19.65
C GLN A 217 7.80 -12.73 19.66
N LYS A 218 7.46 -13.24 20.85
CA LYS A 218 6.83 -14.57 21.00
C LYS A 218 5.35 -14.50 20.64
N ARG A 219 4.81 -15.63 20.18
CA ARG A 219 3.40 -15.79 19.77
C ARG A 219 2.42 -15.29 20.83
N GLU A 220 2.63 -15.65 22.10
CA GLU A 220 1.75 -15.26 23.21
C GLU A 220 1.69 -13.73 23.39
N GLU A 221 2.83 -13.06 23.30
CA GLU A 221 2.91 -11.61 23.40
C GLU A 221 2.26 -10.92 22.19
N THR A 222 2.36 -11.52 21.00
CA THR A 222 1.68 -11.05 19.78
C THR A 222 0.17 -11.13 19.91
N LEU A 223 -0.35 -12.22 20.47
CA LEU A 223 -1.79 -12.37 20.73
C LEU A 223 -2.29 -11.34 21.74
N LYS A 224 -1.58 -11.15 22.85
CA LYS A 224 -1.95 -10.16 23.87
C LYS A 224 -2.00 -8.73 23.32
N LYS A 225 -1.01 -8.37 22.48
CA LYS A 225 -0.99 -7.06 21.80
C LYS A 225 -2.08 -6.94 20.73
N ALA A 226 -2.38 -8.01 19.99
CA ALA A 226 -3.47 -8.01 19.02
C ALA A 226 -4.84 -7.83 19.70
N GLN A 227 -5.06 -8.47 20.85
CA GLN A 227 -6.28 -8.29 21.66
C GLN A 227 -6.48 -6.83 22.08
N ALA A 228 -5.41 -6.16 22.51
CA ALA A 228 -5.46 -4.74 22.88
C ALA A 228 -5.75 -3.82 21.68
N ILE A 229 -5.24 -4.16 20.48
CA ILE A 229 -5.44 -3.37 19.27
C ILE A 229 -6.86 -3.51 18.72
N PHE A 230 -7.41 -4.72 18.74
CA PHE A 230 -8.78 -5.00 18.28
C PHE A 230 -9.84 -4.51 19.28
N GLY A 231 -9.51 -4.54 20.56
CA GLY A 231 -10.41 -4.17 21.65
C GLY A 231 -11.61 -5.12 21.78
N GLU A 232 -12.53 -4.78 22.67
CA GLU A 232 -13.75 -5.58 22.91
C GLU A 232 -14.75 -5.52 21.75
N ALA A 233 -14.65 -4.50 20.89
CA ALA A 233 -15.54 -4.31 19.75
C ALA A 233 -15.28 -5.28 18.59
N ASN A 234 -14.10 -5.90 18.51
CA ASN A 234 -13.69 -6.77 17.40
C ASN A 234 -13.09 -8.10 17.91
N LEU A 235 -13.78 -8.76 18.86
CA LEU A 235 -13.35 -10.04 19.43
C LEU A 235 -13.33 -11.18 18.39
N ASP A 236 -14.20 -11.11 17.38
CA ASP A 236 -14.22 -12.06 16.27
C ASP A 236 -12.91 -12.04 15.47
N LEU A 237 -12.37 -10.85 15.19
CA LEU A 237 -11.06 -10.70 14.55
C LEU A 237 -9.92 -11.27 15.40
N TYR A 238 -10.02 -11.19 16.73
CA TYR A 238 -9.02 -11.77 17.62
C TYR A 238 -9.02 -13.31 17.54
N GLU A 239 -10.19 -13.94 17.60
CA GLU A 239 -10.30 -15.40 17.52
C GLU A 239 -9.88 -15.93 16.13
N GLU A 240 -10.27 -15.24 15.05
CA GLU A 240 -9.84 -15.56 13.69
C GLU A 240 -8.31 -15.45 13.54
N PHE A 241 -7.71 -14.38 14.09
CA PHE A 241 -6.26 -14.20 14.09
C PHE A 241 -5.51 -15.28 14.87
N LYS A 242 -6.06 -15.71 16.01
CA LYS A 242 -5.50 -16.78 16.85
C LYS A 242 -5.45 -18.11 16.10
N VAL A 243 -6.51 -18.43 15.35
CA VAL A 243 -6.53 -19.61 14.48
C VAL A 243 -5.50 -19.46 13.36
N LEU A 244 -5.45 -18.30 12.71
CA LEU A 244 -4.53 -18.01 11.60
C LEU A 244 -3.05 -18.20 11.99
N ILE A 245 -2.67 -17.73 13.19
CA ILE A 245 -1.29 -17.79 13.68
C ILE A 245 -0.89 -19.18 14.19
N SER A 246 -1.88 -20.01 14.53
CA SER A 246 -1.68 -21.40 14.95
C SER A 246 -1.48 -22.33 13.76
N LYS A 247 -2.10 -21.99 12.63
CA LYS A 247 -2.02 -22.74 11.37
C LYS A 247 -0.72 -22.48 10.60
N HIS A 248 -0.13 -21.29 10.72
CA HIS A 248 1.15 -20.91 10.10
C HIS A 248 2.37 -21.12 11.02
N SER A 249 2.28 -22.04 11.98
CA SER A 249 3.40 -22.40 12.88
C SER A 249 4.10 -23.67 12.47
#